data_AF-A0A7S0BVB7-F1
#
_entry.id   AF-A0A7S0BVB7-F1
#
_cell.length_a   1.000
_cell.length_b   1.000
_cell.length_c   1.000
_cell.angle_alpha   90.00
_cell.angle_beta   90.00
_cell.angle_gamma   90.00
#
_symmetry.space_group_name_H-M   'P 1'
#
loop_
_entity.id
_entity.type
_entity.pdbx_description
1 polymer ?
#
loop_
_entity_poly.entity_id
_entity_poly.type
_entity_poly.pdbx_seq_one_letter_code
_entity_poly.pdbx_strand_id
1 'polypeptide(L)'
;MARGKGKRGGGRGTGKRFAAESAEEIEKRNLRLAEFDEKRRKRRADAGADDDDKSGDDESEEENDTANDAYNAEREAMLVGRRVAGMNMDGSDDEGEVKVRKKKGTEGLFETDNPNFAPLKMMKAKDMALANPETMTRKEREEAQKAAGAAAYRRKHEAGLTEEYKRDMAKLAEVKQRREDERLKREAVKQMEEEAAKQQMKKTETTATFGDNKKDEKKKKKKDGKSKIAKLDKISVKKMKPAQLKEALKERGLDIQGNAKALTERLLAYEKER
;
A
#
# COMPACT_ATOMS: atom_id res chain seq x y z
N MET A 1 25.25 7.93 -41.63
CA MET A 1 25.59 7.80 -40.20
C MET A 1 24.35 7.36 -39.42
N ALA A 2 24.26 6.07 -39.11
CA ALA A 2 23.11 5.47 -38.42
C ALA A 2 23.23 5.69 -36.90
N ARG A 3 22.33 6.48 -36.31
CA ARG A 3 22.26 6.66 -34.85
C ARG A 3 21.49 5.49 -34.25
N GLY A 4 22.20 4.68 -33.45
CA GLY A 4 21.69 3.47 -32.81
C GLY A 4 20.47 3.75 -31.91
N LYS A 5 19.39 3.00 -32.15
CA LYS A 5 18.22 2.93 -31.26
C LYS A 5 18.64 2.38 -29.91
N GLY A 6 18.75 3.26 -28.91
CA GLY A 6 18.94 2.90 -27.52
C GLY A 6 17.81 1.97 -27.04
N LYS A 7 18.19 0.75 -26.68
CA LYS A 7 17.30 -0.28 -26.12
C LYS A 7 16.98 0.14 -24.69
N ARG A 8 15.97 1.01 -24.53
CA ARG A 8 15.45 1.41 -23.21
C ARG A 8 15.05 0.15 -22.44
N GLY A 9 15.71 -0.05 -21.30
CA GLY A 9 15.62 -1.23 -20.47
C GLY A 9 14.17 -1.62 -20.19
N GLY A 10 13.90 -2.90 -20.36
CA GLY A 10 12.60 -3.51 -20.06
C GLY A 10 12.17 -3.13 -18.65
N GLY A 11 10.92 -2.67 -18.56
CA GLY A 11 10.29 -2.28 -17.31
C GLY A 11 10.54 -3.30 -16.23
N ARG A 12 11.00 -2.82 -15.07
CA ARG A 12 11.06 -3.60 -13.84
C ARG A 12 9.65 -4.10 -13.57
N GLY A 13 9.41 -5.37 -13.89
CA GLY A 13 8.14 -6.01 -13.63
C GLY A 13 7.81 -5.80 -12.16
N THR A 14 6.72 -5.08 -11.92
CA THR A 14 6.04 -5.02 -10.63
C THR A 14 5.51 -6.42 -10.35
N GLY A 15 6.41 -7.32 -9.96
CA GLY A 15 6.08 -8.63 -9.43
C GLY A 15 5.20 -8.42 -8.21
N LYS A 16 4.04 -9.09 -8.18
CA LYS A 16 3.19 -9.19 -7.00
C LYS A 16 4.08 -9.58 -5.84
N ARG A 17 4.29 -8.65 -4.90
CA ARG A 17 5.02 -8.92 -3.67
C ARG A 17 4.10 -9.85 -2.87
N PHE A 18 4.37 -11.15 -2.91
CA PHE A 18 3.87 -12.05 -1.90
C PHE A 18 4.41 -11.53 -0.56
N ALA A 19 3.52 -11.17 0.36
CA ALA A 19 3.93 -10.86 1.72
C ALA A 19 4.58 -12.13 2.26
N ALA A 20 5.80 -12.06 2.78
CA ALA A 20 6.47 -13.22 3.34
C ALA A 20 5.63 -13.73 4.52
N GLU A 21 5.29 -15.02 4.50
CA GLU A 21 4.36 -15.60 5.48
C GLU A 21 5.10 -16.13 6.72
N SER A 22 6.45 -16.17 6.69
CA SER A 22 7.29 -16.62 7.81
C SER A 22 8.63 -15.87 7.91
N ALA A 23 9.20 -15.83 9.11
CA ALA A 23 10.50 -15.17 9.39
C ALA A 23 11.66 -15.81 8.60
N GLU A 24 11.66 -17.14 8.47
CA GLU A 24 12.67 -17.87 7.69
C GLU A 24 12.63 -17.51 6.19
N GLU A 25 11.44 -17.17 5.67
CA GLU A 25 11.29 -16.76 4.27
C GLU A 25 11.85 -15.34 4.04
N ILE A 26 11.74 -14.46 5.05
CA ILE A 26 12.35 -13.12 5.03
C ILE A 26 13.88 -13.22 5.04
N GLU A 27 14.46 -14.07 5.89
CA GLU A 27 15.91 -14.27 5.96
C GLU A 27 16.47 -14.80 4.64
N LYS A 28 15.82 -15.81 4.04
CA LYS A 28 16.21 -16.35 2.72
C LYS A 28 16.11 -15.29 1.62
N ARG A 29 15.09 -14.43 1.69
CA ARG A 29 14.94 -13.30 0.76
C ARG A 29 16.05 -12.26 0.95
N ASN A 30 16.38 -11.92 2.19
CA ASN A 30 17.42 -10.95 2.51
C ASN A 30 18.81 -11.46 2.09
N LEU A 31 19.11 -12.72 2.35
CA LEU A 31 20.34 -13.38 1.88
C LEU A 31 20.45 -13.32 0.35
N ARG A 32 19.36 -13.61 -0.36
CA ARG A 32 19.33 -13.53 -1.83
C ARG A 32 19.56 -12.12 -2.37
N LEU A 33 19.03 -11.10 -1.68
CA LEU A 33 19.24 -9.70 -2.03
C LEU A 33 20.69 -9.28 -1.78
N ALA A 34 21.26 -9.64 -0.63
CA ALA A 34 22.66 -9.39 -0.30
C ALA A 34 23.61 -10.01 -1.33
N GLU A 35 23.40 -11.28 -1.70
CA GLU A 35 24.19 -11.93 -2.75
C GLU A 35 24.07 -11.21 -4.11
N PHE A 36 22.89 -10.69 -4.43
CA PHE A 36 22.67 -9.97 -5.69
C PHE A 36 23.44 -8.65 -5.71
N ASP A 37 23.42 -7.92 -4.59
CA ASP A 37 24.13 -6.65 -4.44
C ASP A 37 25.65 -6.85 -4.40
N GLU A 38 26.15 -7.90 -3.74
CA GLU A 38 27.56 -8.27 -3.81
C GLU A 38 28.02 -8.61 -5.23
N LYS A 39 27.23 -9.39 -5.98
CA LYS A 39 27.51 -9.69 -7.40
C LYS A 39 27.48 -8.42 -8.26
N ARG A 40 26.64 -7.45 -7.90
CA ARG A 40 26.58 -6.15 -8.59
C ARG A 40 27.82 -5.30 -8.27
N ARG A 41 28.24 -5.26 -7.00
CA ARG A 41 29.46 -4.58 -6.56
C ARG A 41 30.70 -5.18 -7.20
N LYS A 42 30.82 -6.51 -7.23
CA LYS A 42 31.93 -7.21 -7.91
C LYS A 42 31.99 -6.87 -9.40
N ARG A 43 30.86 -6.85 -10.12
CA ARG A 43 30.82 -6.44 -11.53
C ARG A 43 31.22 -4.97 -11.74
N ARG A 44 30.93 -4.09 -10.79
CA ARG A 44 31.30 -2.68 -10.86
C ARG A 44 32.80 -2.48 -10.58
N ALA A 45 33.33 -3.22 -9.61
CA ALA A 45 34.76 -3.24 -9.28
C ALA A 45 35.61 -3.84 -10.42
N ASP A 46 35.16 -4.94 -11.02
CA ASP A 46 35.83 -5.59 -12.17
C ASP A 46 35.82 -4.66 -13.41
N ALA A 47 34.74 -3.90 -13.60
CA ALA A 47 34.64 -2.91 -14.67
C ALA A 47 35.53 -1.66 -14.48
N GLY A 48 36.38 -1.61 -13.44
CA GLY A 48 37.35 -0.53 -13.23
C GLY A 48 36.73 0.86 -13.05
N ALA A 49 35.47 0.93 -12.62
CA ALA A 49 34.84 2.19 -12.29
C ALA A 49 35.36 2.65 -10.91
N ASP A 50 36.49 3.36 -10.92
CA ASP A 50 36.95 4.18 -9.79
C ASP A 50 35.81 5.12 -9.36
N ASP A 51 35.64 5.21 -8.05
CA ASP A 51 34.53 5.86 -7.36
C ASP A 51 34.78 7.37 -7.22
N ASP A 52 35.00 8.06 -8.34
CA ASP A 52 35.43 9.46 -8.36
C ASP A 52 34.49 10.43 -9.12
N ASP A 53 33.23 10.06 -9.35
CA ASP A 53 32.21 11.08 -9.65
C ASP A 53 30.77 10.64 -9.35
N LYS A 54 30.25 11.11 -8.22
CA LYS A 54 28.93 11.74 -8.13
C LYS A 54 28.88 12.68 -6.93
N SER A 55 29.50 13.84 -7.11
CA SER A 55 28.90 15.07 -6.58
C SER A 55 27.62 15.33 -7.38
N GLY A 56 26.51 15.45 -6.68
CA GLY A 56 25.19 15.60 -7.25
C GLY A 56 24.13 15.57 -6.17
N ASP A 57 24.28 16.49 -5.21
CA ASP A 57 23.19 17.26 -4.59
C ASP A 57 21.84 16.52 -4.46
N ASP A 58 21.77 15.67 -3.44
CA ASP A 58 20.56 15.40 -2.66
C ASP A 58 21.06 14.94 -1.28
N GLU A 59 21.19 15.89 -0.36
CA GLU A 59 21.43 15.64 1.06
C GLU A 59 20.23 14.87 1.64
N SER A 60 20.22 13.55 1.43
CA SER A 60 19.46 12.63 2.27
C SER A 60 20.38 12.17 3.39
N GLU A 61 20.36 12.92 4.49
CA GLU A 61 20.85 12.47 5.79
C GLU A 61 20.10 11.19 6.20
N GLU A 62 20.66 10.02 5.86
CA GLU A 62 20.47 8.80 6.65
C GLU A 62 21.78 8.57 7.42
N GLU A 63 22.09 9.50 8.30
CA GLU A 63 23.02 9.27 9.41
C GLU A 63 22.33 8.38 10.44
N ASN A 64 22.99 7.28 10.79
CA ASN A 64 22.60 6.30 11.82
C ASN A 64 21.83 6.89 13.02
N ASP A 65 20.49 6.73 13.01
CA ASP A 65 19.59 7.14 14.09
C ASP A 65 19.89 6.47 15.45
N THR A 66 20.62 5.36 15.47
CA THR A 66 20.86 4.60 16.72
C THR A 66 21.97 5.17 17.61
N ALA A 67 22.89 5.98 17.06
CA ALA A 67 23.96 6.61 17.85
C ALA A 67 23.51 7.94 18.47
N ASN A 68 22.61 8.67 17.79
CA ASN A 68 22.06 9.92 18.29
C ASN A 68 21.08 9.71 19.46
N ASP A 69 20.32 8.61 19.46
CA ASP A 69 19.38 8.32 20.56
C ASP A 69 20.07 8.11 21.91
N ALA A 70 21.23 7.43 21.93
CA ALA A 70 21.99 7.21 23.15
C ALA A 70 22.60 8.52 23.70
N TYR A 71 23.15 9.36 22.81
CA TYR A 71 23.75 10.65 23.20
C TYR A 71 22.69 11.66 23.65
N ASN A 72 21.52 11.64 23.02
CA ASN A 72 20.37 12.47 23.40
C ASN A 72 19.75 12.00 24.72
N ALA A 73 19.68 10.69 24.98
CA ALA A 73 19.18 10.15 26.25
C ALA A 73 20.10 10.50 27.44
N GLU A 74 21.42 10.45 27.28
CA GLU A 74 22.35 10.88 28.33
C GLU A 74 22.26 12.39 28.60
N ARG A 75 22.11 13.20 27.55
CA ARG A 75 21.91 14.65 27.65
C ARG A 75 20.58 15.00 28.33
N GLU A 76 19.49 14.30 27.99
CA GLU A 76 18.20 14.47 28.66
C GLU A 76 18.26 14.04 30.13
N ALA A 77 18.91 12.92 30.45
CA ALA A 77 19.10 12.49 31.83
C ALA A 77 19.90 13.51 32.66
N MET A 78 20.91 14.14 32.06
CA MET A 78 21.69 15.21 32.71
C MET A 78 20.87 16.50 32.89
N LEU A 79 20.04 16.87 31.90
CA LEU A 79 19.11 18.01 31.98
C LEU A 79 18.00 17.79 33.01
N VAL A 80 17.46 16.58 33.11
CA VAL A 80 16.48 16.20 34.13
C VAL A 80 17.13 16.17 35.51
N GLY A 81 18.33 15.59 35.66
CA GLY A 81 19.09 15.63 36.90
C GLY A 81 19.38 17.06 37.36
N ARG A 82 19.69 17.97 36.42
CA ARG A 82 19.93 19.39 36.70
C ARG A 82 18.65 20.16 37.04
N ARG A 83 17.51 19.80 36.43
CA ARG A 83 16.19 20.37 36.75
C ARG A 83 15.68 19.90 38.12
N VAL A 84 15.91 18.63 38.47
CA VAL A 84 15.61 18.05 39.79
C VAL A 84 16.51 18.66 40.88
N ALA A 85 17.77 18.96 40.56
CA ALA A 85 18.70 19.63 41.46
C ALA A 85 18.49 21.16 41.59
N GLY A 86 17.60 21.75 40.78
CA GLY A 86 17.22 23.17 40.89
C GLY A 86 18.28 24.18 40.45
N MET A 87 19.34 23.76 39.75
CA MET A 87 20.37 24.68 39.24
C MET A 87 19.98 25.24 37.86
N ASN A 88 19.21 26.32 37.86
CA ASN A 88 19.00 27.16 36.67
C ASN A 88 20.23 28.07 36.47
N MET A 89 20.87 27.98 35.30
CA MET A 89 21.92 28.91 34.88
C MET A 89 21.27 29.93 33.96
N ASP A 90 20.59 30.89 34.56
CA ASP A 90 20.19 32.15 33.94
C ASP A 90 20.82 33.26 34.77
N GLY A 91 22.07 33.57 34.43
CA GLY A 91 22.83 34.67 35.00
C GLY A 91 22.70 35.88 34.10
N SER A 92 21.52 36.52 34.09
CA SER A 92 21.36 37.91 33.68
C SER A 92 20.93 38.72 34.89
N ASP A 93 21.84 39.61 35.29
CA ASP A 93 21.71 40.72 36.23
C ASP A 93 20.46 41.59 35.93
N ASP A 94 19.70 42.00 36.95
CA ASP A 94 19.10 43.36 37.12
C ASP A 94 17.97 43.37 38.19
N GLU A 95 18.29 44.02 39.31
CA GLU A 95 17.46 44.74 40.29
C GLU A 95 15.91 44.70 40.19
N GLY A 96 15.26 44.13 41.22
CA GLY A 96 13.84 44.39 41.47
C GLY A 96 13.11 43.34 42.31
N GLU A 97 13.41 43.24 43.60
CA GLU A 97 12.62 42.42 44.54
C GLU A 97 11.17 42.91 44.62
N VAL A 98 10.27 42.33 43.83
CA VAL A 98 8.84 42.32 44.13
C VAL A 98 8.53 40.99 44.79
N LYS A 99 8.43 41.01 46.12
CA LYS A 99 8.06 39.84 46.95
C LYS A 99 6.73 39.25 46.46
N VAL A 100 6.82 38.22 45.62
CA VAL A 100 5.67 37.43 45.17
C VAL A 100 5.07 36.74 46.40
N ARG A 101 3.86 37.16 46.79
CA ARG A 101 3.13 36.54 47.90
C ARG A 101 2.84 35.08 47.53
N LYS A 102 3.22 34.13 48.40
CA LYS A 102 2.88 32.71 48.25
C LYS A 102 1.36 32.57 48.19
N LYS A 103 0.84 32.02 47.08
CA LYS A 103 -0.60 31.72 46.91
C LYS A 103 -1.03 30.75 48.02
N LYS A 104 -2.16 31.00 48.67
CA LYS A 104 -2.64 30.19 49.81
C LYS A 104 -3.74 29.25 49.34
N GLY A 105 -3.71 27.99 49.78
CA GLY A 105 -4.78 27.02 49.53
C GLY A 105 -4.85 26.52 48.08
N THR A 106 -6.07 26.36 47.56
CA THR A 106 -6.36 25.77 46.23
C THR A 106 -6.25 26.76 45.05
N GLU A 107 -5.87 28.03 45.30
CA GLU A 107 -5.68 29.07 44.28
C GLU A 107 -4.56 28.76 43.26
N GLY A 108 -3.76 27.72 43.49
CA GLY A 108 -2.77 27.21 42.55
C GLY A 108 -3.24 26.04 41.67
N LEU A 109 -4.42 25.47 41.95
CA LEU A 109 -4.92 24.27 41.26
C LEU A 109 -5.80 24.60 40.05
N PHE A 110 -6.31 25.83 39.95
CA PHE A 110 -7.09 26.31 38.82
C PHE A 110 -6.29 27.35 38.04
N GLU A 111 -6.00 27.08 36.77
CA GLU A 111 -5.44 28.06 35.84
C GLU A 111 -6.49 29.13 35.57
N THR A 112 -6.30 30.29 36.20
CA THR A 112 -7.21 31.43 36.05
C THR A 112 -6.66 32.33 34.95
N ASP A 113 -7.12 32.15 33.72
CA ASP A 113 -6.83 33.04 32.58
C ASP A 113 -7.60 34.35 32.70
N ASN A 114 -7.39 35.10 33.78
CA ASN A 114 -7.94 36.44 33.91
C ASN A 114 -7.02 37.43 33.17
N PRO A 115 -7.43 38.00 32.03
CA PRO A 115 -6.59 38.93 31.26
C PRO A 115 -6.27 40.23 32.02
N ASN A 116 -7.00 40.54 33.09
CA ASN A 116 -6.71 41.68 33.97
C ASN A 116 -5.68 41.36 35.07
N PHE A 117 -5.21 40.10 35.18
CA PHE A 117 -4.19 39.70 36.14
C PHE A 117 -2.76 39.97 35.64
N ALA A 118 -2.60 40.21 34.34
CA ALA A 118 -1.33 40.61 33.77
C ALA A 118 -0.92 41.98 34.34
N PRO A 119 0.31 42.15 34.85
CA PRO A 119 0.76 43.45 35.32
C PRO A 119 0.73 44.44 34.15
N LEU A 120 -0.03 45.52 34.30
CA LEU A 120 -0.10 46.60 33.32
C LEU A 120 1.29 47.21 33.17
N LYS A 121 1.98 46.84 32.08
CA LYS A 121 3.28 47.41 31.73
C LYS A 121 3.01 48.79 31.15
N MET A 122 3.40 49.84 31.88
CA MET A 122 3.20 51.24 31.50
C MET A 122 4.11 51.59 30.31
N MET A 123 3.68 51.27 29.09
CA MET A 123 4.37 51.69 27.86
C MET A 123 4.02 53.15 27.58
N LYS A 124 5.03 53.96 27.22
CA LYS A 124 4.82 55.38 26.89
C LYS A 124 4.16 55.44 25.52
N ALA A 125 3.26 56.43 25.30
CA ALA A 125 2.54 56.58 24.04
C ALA A 125 3.45 56.70 22.79
N LYS A 126 4.71 57.13 22.97
CA LYS A 126 5.73 57.18 21.91
C LYS A 126 6.22 55.79 21.48
N ASP A 127 6.24 54.82 22.39
CA ASP A 127 6.65 53.43 22.13
C ASP A 127 5.52 52.63 21.46
N MET A 128 4.28 53.09 21.60
CA MET A 128 3.10 52.51 20.94
C MET A 128 3.10 52.74 19.42
N ALA A 129 3.77 53.78 18.93
CA ALA A 129 3.96 54.05 17.50
C ALA A 129 5.16 53.31 16.89
N LEU A 130 6.10 52.83 17.71
CA LEU A 130 7.16 51.90 17.31
C LEU A 130 6.70 50.43 17.36
N ALA A 131 5.59 50.14 18.03
CA ALA A 131 4.87 48.87 17.95
C ALA A 131 4.02 48.74 16.66
N ASN A 132 4.37 49.45 15.59
CA ASN A 132 3.96 49.05 14.26
C ASN A 132 4.62 47.68 14.00
N PRO A 133 3.88 46.66 13.54
CA PRO A 133 4.48 45.36 13.27
C PRO A 133 5.65 45.60 12.33
N GLU A 134 6.83 45.12 12.71
CA GLU A 134 8.04 45.20 11.92
C GLU A 134 7.66 45.07 10.46
N THR A 135 7.90 46.13 9.67
CA THR A 135 7.45 46.17 8.29
C THR A 135 8.22 45.08 7.56
N MET A 136 7.59 43.91 7.46
CA MET A 136 8.19 42.69 6.92
C MET A 136 9.02 43.06 5.70
N THR A 137 10.27 42.60 5.69
CA THR A 137 11.16 42.86 4.58
C THR A 137 10.47 42.41 3.29
N ARG A 138 10.81 42.99 2.14
CA ARG A 138 10.16 42.62 0.86
C ARG A 138 10.15 41.10 0.64
N LYS A 139 11.23 40.44 1.05
CA LYS A 139 11.37 38.97 1.01
C LYS A 139 10.36 38.29 1.94
N GLU A 140 10.28 38.71 3.20
CA GLU A 140 9.32 38.18 4.17
C GLU A 140 7.85 38.38 3.74
N ARG A 141 7.52 39.48 3.04
CA ARG A 141 6.17 39.68 2.49
C ARG A 141 5.85 38.71 1.36
N GLU A 142 6.80 38.51 0.44
CA GLU A 142 6.64 37.57 -0.66
C GLU A 142 6.55 36.12 -0.15
N GLU A 143 7.35 35.77 0.86
CA GLU A 143 7.30 34.46 1.53
C GLU A 143 6.00 34.26 2.30
N ALA A 144 5.53 35.26 3.05
CA ALA A 144 4.25 35.20 3.75
C ALA A 144 3.08 35.07 2.78
N GLN A 145 3.12 35.76 1.64
CA GLN A 145 2.08 35.63 0.60
C GLN A 145 2.12 34.25 -0.07
N LYS A 146 3.31 33.72 -0.36
CA LYS A 146 3.48 32.37 -0.90
C LYS A 146 2.98 31.31 0.08
N ALA A 147 3.30 31.45 1.38
CA ALA A 147 2.82 30.59 2.44
C ALA A 147 1.29 30.66 2.58
N ALA A 148 0.72 31.87 2.57
CA ALA A 148 -0.73 32.07 2.61
C ALA A 148 -1.43 31.46 1.39
N GLY A 149 -0.86 31.61 0.18
CA GLY A 149 -1.36 31.00 -1.05
C GLY A 149 -1.34 29.47 -0.98
N ALA A 150 -0.23 28.88 -0.52
CA ALA A 150 -0.12 27.44 -0.33
C ALA A 150 -1.10 26.92 0.72
N ALA A 151 -1.27 27.64 1.84
CA ALA A 151 -2.24 27.29 2.88
C ALA A 151 -3.68 27.38 2.37
N ALA A 152 -4.01 28.42 1.60
CA ALA A 152 -5.33 28.57 0.98
C ALA A 152 -5.61 27.46 -0.04
N TYR A 153 -4.60 27.06 -0.82
CA TYR A 153 -4.70 25.92 -1.73
C TYR A 153 -4.96 24.62 -0.98
N ARG A 154 -4.17 24.33 0.06
CA ARG A 154 -4.35 23.15 0.93
C ARG A 154 -5.75 23.12 1.53
N ARG A 155 -6.21 24.22 2.12
CA ARG A 155 -7.57 24.36 2.65
C ARG A 155 -8.65 24.08 1.60
N LYS A 156 -8.51 24.62 0.38
CA LYS A 156 -9.45 24.36 -0.73
C LYS A 156 -9.42 22.90 -1.19
N HIS A 157 -8.24 22.28 -1.17
CA HIS A 157 -8.07 20.88 -1.56
C HIS A 157 -8.68 19.94 -0.51
N GLU A 158 -8.44 20.20 0.77
CA GLU A 158 -9.06 19.48 1.90
C GLU A 158 -10.58 19.67 1.93
N ALA A 159 -11.07 20.88 1.63
CA ALA A 159 -12.51 21.16 1.48
C ALA A 159 -13.11 20.54 0.20
N GLY A 160 -12.31 19.91 -0.65
CA GLY A 160 -12.74 19.25 -1.88
C GLY A 160 -13.22 20.19 -2.99
N LEU A 161 -12.86 21.46 -2.91
CA LEU A 161 -13.23 22.48 -3.90
C LEU A 161 -12.31 22.46 -5.12
N THR A 162 -11.08 21.92 -5.00
CA THR A 162 -10.13 21.80 -6.10
C THR A 162 -10.60 20.76 -7.12
N GLU A 163 -10.31 21.02 -8.40
CA GLU A 163 -10.63 20.06 -9.47
C GLU A 163 -9.86 18.75 -9.35
N GLU A 164 -8.62 18.81 -8.84
CA GLU A 164 -7.79 17.64 -8.57
C GLU A 164 -8.46 16.69 -7.58
N TYR A 165 -8.91 17.22 -6.43
CA TYR A 165 -9.61 16.43 -5.43
C TYR A 165 -10.88 15.81 -6.02
N LYS A 166 -11.68 16.59 -6.77
CA LYS A 166 -12.91 16.08 -7.41
C LYS A 166 -12.60 14.96 -8.41
N ARG A 167 -11.55 15.09 -9.22
CA ARG A 167 -11.12 14.06 -10.17
C ARG A 167 -10.67 12.79 -9.46
N ASP A 168 -9.89 12.92 -8.39
CA ASP A 168 -9.39 11.75 -7.66
C ASP A 168 -10.50 11.07 -6.86
N MET A 169 -11.42 11.82 -6.27
CA MET A 169 -12.62 11.28 -5.65
C MET A 169 -13.52 10.56 -6.66
N ALA A 170 -13.68 11.10 -7.86
CA ALA A 170 -14.44 10.43 -8.94
C ALA A 170 -13.80 9.09 -9.34
N LYS A 171 -12.47 9.04 -9.50
CA LYS A 171 -11.75 7.78 -9.75
C LYS A 171 -11.93 6.77 -8.61
N LEU A 172 -11.84 7.23 -7.36
CA LEU A 172 -12.05 6.38 -6.19
C LEU A 172 -13.50 5.85 -6.13
N ALA A 173 -14.48 6.68 -6.49
CA ALA A 173 -15.89 6.27 -6.56
C ALA A 173 -16.11 5.21 -7.64
N GLU A 174 -15.54 5.36 -8.83
CA GLU A 174 -15.59 4.35 -9.89
C GLU A 174 -14.99 3.01 -9.45
N VAL A 175 -13.84 3.04 -8.75
CA VAL A 175 -13.23 1.83 -8.20
C VAL A 175 -14.12 1.17 -7.14
N LYS A 176 -14.76 1.96 -6.27
CA LYS A 176 -15.71 1.44 -5.27
C LYS A 176 -16.91 0.80 -5.96
N GLN A 177 -17.53 1.47 -6.94
CA GLN A 177 -18.64 0.92 -7.72
C GLN A 177 -18.26 -0.39 -8.39
N ARG A 178 -17.10 -0.44 -9.06
CA ARG A 178 -16.62 -1.68 -9.68
C ARG A 178 -16.42 -2.81 -8.66
N ARG A 179 -15.89 -2.52 -7.48
CA ARG A 179 -15.73 -3.54 -6.41
C ARG A 179 -17.07 -4.01 -5.88
N GLU A 180 -18.03 -3.11 -5.73
CA GLU A 180 -19.40 -3.44 -5.30
C GLU A 180 -20.11 -4.28 -6.36
N ASP A 181 -20.03 -3.92 -7.64
CA ASP A 181 -20.57 -4.70 -8.75
C ASP A 181 -19.95 -6.08 -8.83
N GLU A 182 -18.63 -6.20 -8.63
CA GLU A 182 -17.95 -7.49 -8.59
C GLU A 182 -18.38 -8.32 -7.37
N ARG A 183 -18.61 -7.68 -6.21
CA ARG A 183 -19.14 -8.35 -5.01
C ARG A 183 -20.56 -8.84 -5.23
N LEU A 184 -21.45 -7.98 -5.74
CA LEU A 184 -22.84 -8.34 -6.06
C LEU A 184 -22.90 -9.45 -7.10
N LYS A 185 -22.07 -9.41 -8.15
CA LYS A 185 -21.97 -10.51 -9.13
C LYS A 185 -21.51 -11.82 -8.49
N ARG A 186 -20.53 -11.77 -7.57
CA ARG A 186 -20.10 -12.98 -6.84
C ARG A 186 -21.17 -13.52 -5.92
N GLU A 187 -21.90 -12.65 -5.23
CA GLU A 187 -23.01 -13.04 -4.35
C GLU A 187 -24.16 -13.64 -5.16
N ALA A 188 -24.53 -13.04 -6.29
CA ALA A 188 -25.56 -13.57 -7.19
C ALA A 188 -25.18 -14.94 -7.76
N VAL A 189 -23.92 -15.13 -8.18
CA VAL A 189 -23.43 -16.44 -8.65
C VAL A 189 -23.51 -17.48 -7.53
N LYS A 190 -23.08 -17.14 -6.31
CA LYS A 190 -23.18 -18.04 -5.15
C LYS A 190 -24.64 -18.41 -4.83
N GLN A 191 -25.55 -17.44 -4.86
CA GLN A 191 -26.97 -17.69 -4.62
C GLN A 191 -27.57 -18.60 -5.69
N MET A 192 -27.26 -18.39 -6.97
CA MET A 192 -27.70 -19.28 -8.05
C MET A 192 -27.10 -20.69 -7.92
N GLU A 193 -25.83 -20.81 -7.51
CA GLU A 193 -25.19 -22.11 -7.25
C GLU A 193 -25.84 -22.84 -6.06
N GLU A 194 -26.16 -22.13 -4.98
CA GLU A 194 -26.87 -22.69 -3.82
C GLU A 194 -28.29 -23.13 -4.16
N GLU A 195 -29.03 -22.32 -4.94
CA GLU A 195 -30.37 -22.68 -5.42
C GLU A 195 -30.31 -23.87 -6.37
N ALA A 196 -29.34 -23.90 -7.29
CA ALA A 196 -29.10 -25.04 -8.16
C ALA A 196 -28.76 -26.30 -7.34
N ALA A 197 -27.88 -26.19 -6.34
CA ALA A 197 -27.54 -27.31 -5.46
C ALA A 197 -28.77 -27.82 -4.68
N LYS A 198 -29.59 -26.92 -4.12
CA LYS A 198 -30.85 -27.28 -3.44
C LYS A 198 -31.84 -27.96 -4.39
N GLN A 199 -31.94 -27.50 -5.64
CA GLN A 199 -32.78 -28.14 -6.65
C GLN A 199 -32.26 -29.53 -7.05
N GLN A 200 -30.94 -29.71 -7.15
CA GLN A 200 -30.35 -31.03 -7.40
C GLN A 200 -30.60 -31.99 -6.22
N MET A 201 -30.44 -31.53 -4.97
CA MET A 201 -30.73 -32.34 -3.77
C MET A 201 -32.20 -32.76 -3.71
N LYS A 202 -33.14 -31.83 -3.95
CA LYS A 202 -34.58 -32.14 -4.01
C LYS A 202 -34.89 -33.14 -5.14
N LYS A 203 -34.28 -32.99 -6.31
CA LYS A 203 -34.43 -33.97 -7.42
C LYS A 203 -33.91 -35.34 -7.00
N THR A 204 -32.74 -35.43 -6.37
CA THR A 204 -32.20 -36.71 -5.88
C THR A 204 -33.07 -37.36 -4.81
N GLU A 205 -33.66 -36.59 -3.89
CA GLU A 205 -34.60 -37.09 -2.86
C GLU A 205 -35.93 -37.58 -3.48
N THR A 206 -36.47 -36.87 -4.47
CA THR A 206 -37.67 -37.32 -5.19
C THR A 206 -37.42 -38.56 -6.05
N THR A 207 -36.21 -38.75 -6.57
CA THR A 207 -35.84 -39.98 -7.29
C THR A 207 -35.54 -41.16 -6.36
N ALA A 208 -35.16 -40.88 -5.10
CA ALA A 208 -34.95 -41.92 -4.08
C ALA A 208 -36.27 -42.47 -3.51
N THR A 209 -37.37 -41.73 -3.62
CA THR A 209 -38.71 -42.15 -3.12
C THR A 209 -39.56 -42.89 -4.15
N PHE A 210 -39.15 -42.97 -5.42
CA PHE A 210 -39.80 -43.78 -6.48
C PHE A 210 -39.00 -45.04 -6.87
N GLY A 211 -37.98 -45.39 -6.08
CA GLY A 211 -36.96 -46.39 -6.43
C GLY A 211 -37.00 -47.70 -5.64
N ASP A 212 -38.18 -48.20 -5.24
CA ASP A 212 -38.32 -49.51 -4.60
C ASP A 212 -39.22 -50.43 -5.44
N ASN A 213 -38.75 -50.79 -6.63
CA ASN A 213 -39.16 -51.99 -7.38
C ASN A 213 -38.35 -52.13 -8.68
N LYS A 214 -37.10 -52.59 -8.56
CA LYS A 214 -36.42 -53.41 -9.60
C LYS A 214 -35.10 -53.96 -9.05
N LYS A 215 -35.21 -54.93 -8.15
CA LYS A 215 -34.21 -56.00 -8.07
C LYS A 215 -34.45 -56.93 -9.27
N ASP A 216 -33.35 -57.49 -9.76
CA ASP A 216 -33.28 -58.53 -10.78
C ASP A 216 -33.46 -58.08 -12.24
N GLU A 217 -32.36 -57.60 -12.85
CA GLU A 217 -31.91 -58.20 -14.11
C GLU A 217 -30.43 -57.91 -14.43
N LYS A 218 -29.62 -58.97 -14.36
CA LYS A 218 -28.53 -59.32 -15.30
C LYS A 218 -27.56 -58.22 -15.72
N LYS A 219 -26.41 -58.17 -15.03
CA LYS A 219 -25.12 -58.76 -15.49
C LYS A 219 -24.96 -59.01 -17.01
N LYS A 220 -25.20 -58.03 -17.90
CA LYS A 220 -24.78 -58.09 -19.33
C LYS A 220 -24.83 -56.71 -20.03
N LYS A 221 -23.94 -55.78 -19.65
CA LYS A 221 -23.53 -54.63 -20.50
C LYS A 221 -22.27 -53.95 -19.93
N LYS A 222 -21.17 -54.70 -19.92
CA LYS A 222 -19.85 -54.06 -20.08
C LYS A 222 -19.71 -53.80 -21.57
N LYS A 223 -19.23 -52.59 -21.92
CA LYS A 223 -19.06 -52.01 -23.27
C LYS A 223 -20.29 -51.22 -23.76
N ASP A 224 -20.02 -50.04 -24.33
CA ASP A 224 -20.96 -49.07 -24.90
C ASP A 224 -21.58 -48.04 -23.94
N GLY A 225 -20.71 -47.32 -23.24
CA GLY A 225 -21.05 -46.08 -22.54
C GLY A 225 -20.02 -44.98 -22.80
N LYS A 226 -19.51 -44.86 -24.03
CA LYS A 226 -18.77 -43.67 -24.46
C LYS A 226 -19.81 -42.55 -24.57
N SER A 227 -20.05 -41.85 -23.46
CA SER A 227 -20.85 -40.63 -23.43
C SER A 227 -20.42 -39.76 -24.60
N LYS A 228 -21.39 -39.33 -25.42
CA LYS A 228 -21.13 -38.54 -26.62
C LYS A 228 -20.65 -37.14 -26.20
N ILE A 229 -19.37 -37.01 -25.86
CA ILE A 229 -18.71 -35.72 -25.59
C ILE A 229 -18.95 -34.84 -26.84
N ALA A 230 -19.33 -33.57 -26.74
CA ALA A 230 -19.56 -32.77 -27.95
C ALA A 230 -18.25 -32.59 -28.76
N LYS A 231 -18.33 -32.63 -30.10
CA LYS A 231 -17.17 -32.29 -30.96
C LYS A 231 -16.86 -30.81 -30.80
N LEU A 232 -15.59 -30.45 -30.66
CA LEU A 232 -15.15 -29.05 -30.52
C LEU A 232 -14.59 -28.52 -31.83
N ASP A 233 -15.05 -27.33 -32.25
CA ASP A 233 -14.56 -26.66 -33.45
C ASP A 233 -13.10 -26.19 -33.31
N LYS A 234 -12.36 -26.18 -34.42
CA LYS A 234 -10.95 -25.73 -34.44
C LYS A 234 -10.74 -24.32 -33.87
N ILE A 235 -11.72 -23.43 -34.07
CA ILE A 235 -11.68 -22.04 -33.59
C ILE A 235 -11.89 -22.00 -32.07
N SER A 236 -12.81 -22.80 -31.53
CA SER A 236 -13.07 -22.82 -30.09
C SER A 236 -11.87 -23.39 -29.34
N VAL A 237 -11.26 -24.47 -29.84
CA VAL A 237 -10.05 -25.07 -29.27
C VAL A 237 -8.89 -24.07 -29.19
N LYS A 238 -8.66 -23.28 -30.25
CA LYS A 238 -7.57 -22.27 -30.25
C LYS A 238 -7.83 -21.08 -29.32
N LYS A 239 -9.10 -20.79 -28.99
CA LYS A 239 -9.48 -19.71 -28.08
C LYS A 239 -9.51 -20.15 -26.61
N MET A 240 -9.49 -21.46 -26.34
CA MET A 240 -9.55 -21.98 -24.97
C MET A 240 -8.30 -21.62 -24.16
N LYS A 241 -8.50 -21.30 -22.89
CA LYS A 241 -7.40 -21.08 -21.94
C LYS A 241 -6.69 -22.41 -21.62
N PRO A 242 -5.43 -22.39 -21.17
CA PRO A 242 -4.69 -23.61 -20.82
C PRO A 242 -5.39 -24.50 -19.80
N ALA A 243 -6.13 -23.93 -18.84
CA ALA A 243 -6.92 -24.70 -17.89
C ALA A 243 -8.08 -25.47 -18.56
N GLN A 244 -8.82 -24.78 -19.44
CA GLN A 244 -9.93 -25.36 -20.21
C GLN A 244 -9.45 -26.45 -21.18
N LEU A 245 -8.26 -26.27 -21.78
CA LEU A 245 -7.64 -27.31 -22.61
C LEU A 245 -7.32 -28.57 -21.79
N LYS A 246 -6.81 -28.42 -20.56
CA LYS A 246 -6.53 -29.56 -19.68
C LYS A 246 -7.80 -30.28 -19.24
N GLU A 247 -8.86 -29.55 -18.91
CA GLU A 247 -10.16 -30.14 -18.57
C GLU A 247 -10.75 -30.90 -19.76
N ALA A 248 -10.75 -30.30 -20.94
CA ALA A 248 -11.25 -30.92 -22.16
C ALA A 248 -10.44 -32.17 -22.57
N LEU A 249 -9.12 -32.17 -22.34
CA LEU A 249 -8.27 -33.36 -22.51
C LEU A 249 -8.56 -34.43 -21.45
N LYS A 250 -8.76 -34.04 -20.19
CA LYS A 250 -9.11 -34.96 -19.08
C LYS A 250 -10.45 -35.65 -19.31
N GLU A 251 -11.47 -34.93 -19.77
CA GLU A 251 -12.77 -35.49 -20.15
C GLU A 251 -12.67 -36.50 -21.28
N ARG A 252 -11.72 -36.28 -22.20
CA ARG A 252 -11.45 -37.18 -23.35
C ARG A 252 -10.49 -38.32 -22.99
N GLY A 253 -9.94 -38.35 -21.78
CA GLY A 253 -8.96 -39.34 -21.34
C GLY A 253 -7.59 -39.21 -21.99
N LEU A 254 -7.23 -38.00 -22.44
CA LEU A 254 -5.94 -37.70 -23.07
C LEU A 254 -4.95 -37.12 -22.05
N ASP A 255 -3.65 -37.22 -22.35
CA ASP A 255 -2.59 -36.65 -21.52
C ASP A 255 -2.68 -35.11 -21.42
N ILE A 256 -2.54 -34.60 -20.19
CA ILE A 256 -2.66 -33.18 -19.81
C ILE A 256 -1.29 -32.48 -19.66
N GLN A 257 -0.18 -33.20 -19.85
CA GLN A 257 1.15 -32.62 -19.74
C GLN A 257 1.54 -31.84 -21.00
N GLY A 258 2.27 -30.74 -20.80
CA GLY A 258 2.85 -29.92 -21.87
C GLY A 258 2.46 -28.44 -21.85
N ASN A 259 3.00 -27.69 -22.82
CA ASN A 259 2.65 -26.29 -23.03
C ASN A 259 1.27 -26.15 -23.70
N ALA A 260 0.73 -24.93 -23.75
CA ALA A 260 -0.58 -24.69 -24.35
C ALA A 260 -0.69 -25.14 -25.82
N LYS A 261 0.36 -24.99 -26.63
CA LYS A 261 0.37 -25.44 -28.04
C LYS A 261 0.26 -26.97 -28.14
N ALA A 262 1.04 -27.70 -27.34
CA ALA A 262 0.99 -29.16 -27.28
C ALA A 262 -0.40 -29.67 -26.86
N LEU A 263 -1.03 -29.00 -25.88
CA LEU A 263 -2.40 -29.32 -25.46
C LEU A 263 -3.42 -29.04 -26.58
N THR A 264 -3.29 -27.91 -27.30
CA THR A 264 -4.16 -27.61 -28.44
C THR A 264 -4.00 -28.61 -29.58
N GLU A 265 -2.76 -28.97 -29.93
CA GLU A 265 -2.47 -29.91 -31.02
C GLU A 265 -3.01 -31.30 -30.71
N ARG A 266 -2.84 -31.78 -29.47
CA ARG A 266 -3.37 -33.07 -29.02
C ARG A 266 -4.90 -33.11 -29.07
N LEU A 267 -5.56 -32.04 -28.62
CA LEU A 267 -7.02 -31.96 -28.67
C LEU A 267 -7.52 -31.86 -30.12
N LEU A 268 -6.84 -31.09 -30.98
CA LEU A 268 -7.16 -31.00 -32.40
C LEU A 268 -6.91 -32.32 -33.14
N ALA A 269 -5.89 -33.09 -32.78
CA ALA A 269 -5.62 -34.42 -33.34
C ALA A 269 -6.76 -35.38 -33.00
N TYR A 270 -7.17 -35.43 -31.73
CA TYR A 270 -8.29 -36.26 -31.29
C TYR A 270 -9.62 -35.89 -31.97
N GLU A 271 -9.92 -34.60 -32.10
CA GLU A 271 -11.15 -34.15 -32.79
C GLU A 271 -11.10 -34.39 -34.31
N LYS A 272 -9.91 -34.54 -34.93
CA LYS A 272 -9.78 -34.95 -36.34
C LYS A 272 -9.99 -36.45 -36.55
N GLU A 273 -9.60 -37.27 -35.58
CA GLU A 273 -9.73 -38.73 -35.62
C GLU A 273 -11.14 -39.24 -35.27
N ARG A 274 -12.05 -38.32 -34.94
CA ARG A 274 -13.40 -38.59 -34.43
C ARG A 274 -14.50 -38.23 -35.43
#